data_AF-A0A1M5F5I4-F1
#
_entry.id   AF-A0A1M5F5I4-F1
#
_cell.length_a   1.000
_cell.length_b   1.000
_cell.length_c   1.000
_cell.angle_alpha   90.00
_cell.angle_beta   90.00
_cell.angle_gamma   90.00
#
_symmetry.space_group_name_H-M   'P 1'
#
loop_
_entity.id
_entity.type
_entity.pdbx_description
1 polymer ?
#
loop_
_entity_poly.entity_id
_entity_poly.type
_entity_poly.pdbx_seq_one_letter_code
_entity_poly.pdbx_strand_id
1 'polypeptide(L)'
;MNSELRELFEIKQEDEQEKTGPPADQNAASHILIRLTVMLIGTLAFAIVINDAKGWDGLALLMLMALFHAVWLLFIIVEAVILQNKKKFMLRNINLIFILVLLLIYGIGGIFLFGFA
;
A
#
# COMPACT_ATOMS: atom_id res chain seq x y z
N MET A 1 -48.72 -13.23 -3.65
CA MET A 1 -47.27 -13.46 -3.50
C MET A 1 -47.10 -14.86 -2.92
N ASN A 2 -46.38 -15.76 -3.60
CA ASN A 2 -46.23 -17.17 -3.19
C ASN A 2 -45.27 -17.27 -2.00
N SER A 3 -45.61 -18.04 -0.96
CA SER A 3 -44.85 -18.15 0.29
C SER A 3 -43.45 -18.73 0.09
N GLU A 4 -43.30 -19.67 -0.84
CA GLU A 4 -42.00 -20.28 -1.17
C GLU A 4 -41.00 -19.27 -1.76
N LEU A 5 -41.48 -18.31 -2.55
CA LEU A 5 -40.61 -17.27 -3.11
C LEU A 5 -40.15 -16.29 -2.04
N ARG A 6 -40.97 -16.05 -1.01
CA ARG A 6 -40.62 -15.20 0.12
C ARG A 6 -39.57 -15.87 1.01
N GLU A 7 -39.71 -17.16 1.28
CA GLU A 7 -38.68 -17.93 1.99
C GLU A 7 -37.36 -17.95 1.20
N LEU A 8 -37.39 -18.16 -0.13
CA LEU A 8 -36.17 -18.13 -0.94
C LEU A 8 -35.48 -16.75 -0.94
N PHE A 9 -36.23 -15.65 -0.86
CA PHE A 9 -35.67 -14.30 -0.74
C PHE A 9 -35.18 -13.99 0.68
N GLU A 10 -35.88 -14.45 1.71
CA GLU A 10 -35.45 -14.34 3.13
C GLU A 10 -34.15 -15.15 3.35
N ILE A 11 -34.06 -16.39 2.85
CA ILE A 11 -32.84 -17.23 2.91
C ILE A 11 -31.66 -16.56 2.19
N LYS A 12 -31.90 -15.97 1.02
CA LYS A 12 -30.84 -15.28 0.24
C LYS A 12 -30.38 -13.97 0.90
N GLN A 13 -31.27 -13.29 1.63
CA GLN A 13 -30.91 -12.09 2.40
C GLN A 13 -30.16 -12.43 3.68
N GLU A 14 -30.48 -13.54 4.36
CA GLU A 14 -29.74 -14.00 5.54
C GLU A 14 -28.29 -14.38 5.19
N ASP A 15 -28.07 -15.08 4.07
CA ASP A 15 -26.73 -15.41 3.55
C ASP A 15 -25.89 -14.18 3.13
N GLU A 16 -26.55 -13.06 2.79
CA GLU A 16 -25.92 -11.78 2.47
C GLU A 16 -25.69 -10.90 3.71
N GLN A 17 -26.56 -11.00 4.72
CA GLN A 17 -26.46 -10.23 5.97
C GLN A 17 -25.45 -10.84 6.97
N GLU A 18 -25.19 -12.15 6.93
CA GLU A 18 -24.28 -12.79 7.90
C GLU A 18 -22.78 -12.46 7.69
N LYS A 19 -22.41 -11.70 6.66
CA LYS A 19 -21.02 -11.31 6.39
C LYS A 19 -20.65 -9.91 6.89
N THR A 20 -21.51 -9.25 7.66
CA THR A 20 -21.19 -7.97 8.33
C THR A 20 -20.77 -8.16 9.78
N GLY A 21 -20.29 -9.36 10.16
CA GLY A 21 -19.60 -9.54 11.43
C GLY A 21 -18.49 -8.49 11.57
N PRO A 22 -18.29 -7.91 12.77
CA PRO A 22 -17.29 -6.87 13.01
C PRO A 22 -15.95 -7.33 12.44
N PRO A 23 -15.24 -6.47 11.68
CA PRO A 23 -14.07 -6.89 10.93
C PRO A 23 -13.09 -7.55 11.91
N ALA A 24 -12.83 -8.85 11.71
CA ALA A 24 -11.93 -9.66 12.52
C ALA A 24 -10.66 -8.86 12.83
N ASP A 25 -10.54 -8.39 14.08
CA ASP A 25 -9.52 -7.50 14.64
C ASP A 25 -8.36 -7.21 13.66
N GLN A 26 -8.63 -6.36 12.67
CA GLN A 26 -7.65 -6.02 11.67
C GLN A 26 -6.81 -4.94 12.30
N ASN A 27 -5.66 -5.31 12.84
CA ASN A 27 -4.72 -4.39 13.48
C ASN A 27 -4.10 -3.42 12.45
N ALA A 28 -4.91 -2.46 12.02
CA ALA A 28 -4.60 -1.42 11.04
C ALA A 28 -3.46 -0.52 11.54
N ALA A 29 -3.41 -0.26 12.85
CA ALA A 29 -2.34 0.52 13.46
C ALA A 29 -0.98 -0.15 13.25
N SER A 30 -0.83 -1.43 13.59
CA SER A 30 0.42 -2.15 13.34
C SER A 30 0.73 -2.27 11.85
N HIS A 31 -0.31 -2.43 11.00
CA HIS A 31 -0.14 -2.48 9.55
C HIS A 31 0.44 -1.17 8.99
N ILE A 32 -0.09 -0.02 9.42
CA ILE A 32 0.42 1.32 9.06
C ILE A 32 1.83 1.53 9.62
N LEU A 33 2.05 1.19 10.89
CA LEU A 33 3.34 1.38 11.57
C LEU A 33 4.46 0.63 10.84
N ILE A 34 4.28 -0.65 10.52
CA ILE A 34 5.31 -1.43 9.81
C ILE A 34 5.67 -0.78 8.47
N ARG A 35 4.68 -0.26 7.73
CA ARG A 35 4.93 0.41 6.43
C ARG A 35 5.74 1.67 6.56
N LEU A 36 5.36 2.52 7.52
CA LEU A 36 6.08 3.76 7.78
C LEU A 36 7.48 3.46 8.28
N THR A 37 7.64 2.52 9.20
CA THR A 37 8.94 2.16 9.76
C THR A 37 9.90 1.69 8.68
N VAL A 38 9.50 0.76 7.81
CA VAL A 38 10.39 0.26 6.74
C VAL A 38 10.76 1.38 5.77
N MET A 39 9.78 2.20 5.35
CA MET A 39 10.04 3.29 4.41
C MET A 39 10.96 4.36 5.02
N LEU A 40 10.64 4.84 6.23
CA LEU A 40 11.39 5.91 6.89
C LEU A 40 12.78 5.47 7.30
N ILE A 41 12.95 4.29 7.90
CA ILE A 41 14.28 3.79 8.28
C ILE A 41 15.12 3.53 7.03
N GLY A 42 14.56 2.90 6.00
CA GLY A 42 15.26 2.69 4.73
C GLY A 42 15.72 4.00 4.11
N THR A 43 14.81 4.96 3.96
CA THR A 43 15.13 6.30 3.41
C THR A 43 16.19 7.01 4.24
N LEU A 44 16.07 7.00 5.56
CA LEU A 44 17.01 7.67 6.46
C LEU A 44 18.41 7.05 6.38
N ALA A 45 18.50 5.72 6.30
CA ALA A 45 19.77 5.02 6.13
C ALA A 45 20.45 5.44 4.81
N PHE A 46 19.71 5.49 3.71
CA PHE A 46 20.24 6.00 2.43
C PHE A 46 20.65 7.47 2.55
N ALA A 47 19.85 8.32 3.19
CA ALA A 47 20.17 9.74 3.35
C ALA A 47 21.49 9.98 4.11
N ILE A 48 21.75 9.21 5.17
CA ILE A 48 23.02 9.28 5.91
C ILE A 48 24.20 8.89 5.01
N VAL A 49 24.09 7.78 4.28
CA VAL A 49 25.17 7.30 3.41
C VAL A 49 25.41 8.25 2.22
N ILE A 50 24.35 8.81 1.66
CA ILE A 50 24.43 9.78 0.55
C ILE A 50 25.10 11.08 1.01
N ASN A 51 24.84 11.54 2.24
CA ASN A 51 25.44 12.77 2.77
C ASN A 51 26.98 12.71 2.82
N ASP A 52 27.54 11.52 3.02
CA ASP A 52 28.99 11.30 3.07
C ASP A 52 29.59 10.94 1.69
N ALA A 53 28.75 10.70 0.69
CA ALA A 53 29.16 10.31 -0.65
C ALA A 53 29.75 11.50 -1.44
N LYS A 54 30.73 11.21 -2.31
CA LYS A 54 31.40 12.22 -3.16
C LYS A 54 31.30 11.85 -4.63
N GLY A 55 31.14 12.86 -5.48
CA GLY A 55 31.09 12.66 -6.93
C GLY A 55 29.91 11.79 -7.37
N TRP A 56 30.18 10.84 -8.27
CA TRP A 56 29.15 9.99 -8.89
C TRP A 56 28.54 8.94 -7.94
N ASP A 57 29.20 8.65 -6.82
CA ASP A 57 28.70 7.68 -5.84
C ASP A 57 27.36 8.12 -5.23
N GLY A 58 27.18 9.43 -5.02
CA GLY A 58 25.91 9.98 -4.54
C GLY A 58 24.76 9.73 -5.50
N LEU A 59 25.00 9.84 -6.82
CA LEU A 59 23.99 9.54 -7.84
C LEU A 59 23.66 8.04 -7.88
N ALA A 60 24.67 7.18 -7.80
CA ALA A 60 24.48 5.73 -7.74
C ALA A 60 23.65 5.32 -6.50
N LEU A 61 23.93 5.92 -5.35
CA LEU A 61 23.18 5.69 -4.12
C LEU A 61 21.74 6.22 -4.19
N LEU A 62 21.51 7.38 -4.82
CA LEU A 62 20.17 7.88 -5.09
C LEU A 62 19.37 6.94 -6.00
N MET A 63 19.99 6.39 -7.04
CA MET A 63 19.36 5.38 -7.90
C MET A 63 19.06 4.10 -7.13
N LEU A 64 19.97 3.66 -6.25
CA LEU A 64 19.75 2.48 -5.41
C LEU A 64 18.61 2.70 -4.39
N MET A 65 18.51 3.90 -3.82
CA MET A 65 17.39 4.29 -2.95
C MET A 65 16.07 4.27 -3.72
N ALA A 66 16.05 4.78 -4.96
CA ALA A 66 14.87 4.71 -5.82
C ALA A 66 14.47 3.27 -6.14
N LEU A 67 15.45 2.39 -6.40
CA LEU A 67 15.20 0.96 -6.59
C LEU A 67 14.64 0.31 -5.33
N PHE A 68 15.17 0.63 -4.15
CA PHE A 68 14.65 0.16 -2.87
C PHE A 68 13.18 0.54 -2.70
N HIS A 69 12.81 1.80 -2.96
CA HIS A 69 11.42 2.24 -2.92
C HIS A 69 10.54 1.55 -3.97
N ALA A 70 11.06 1.30 -5.18
CA ALA A 70 10.33 0.57 -6.21
C ALA A 70 10.04 -0.88 -5.81
N VAL A 71 11.02 -1.58 -5.21
CA VAL A 71 10.82 -2.94 -4.67
C VAL A 71 9.82 -2.93 -3.53
N TRP A 72 9.91 -1.95 -2.63
CA TRP A 72 8.95 -1.79 -1.54
C TRP A 72 7.52 -1.51 -2.05
N LEU A 73 7.39 -0.66 -3.07
CA LEU A 73 6.12 -0.38 -3.72
C LEU A 73 5.52 -1.64 -4.33
N LEU A 74 6.32 -2.44 -5.03
CA LEU A 74 5.89 -3.72 -5.60
C LEU A 74 5.36 -4.66 -4.50
N PHE A 75 6.06 -4.75 -3.37
CA PHE A 75 5.61 -5.53 -2.22
C PHE A 75 4.21 -5.07 -1.72
N ILE A 76 3.99 -3.75 -1.57
CA ILE A 76 2.69 -3.20 -1.14
C ILE A 76 1.58 -3.50 -2.17
N ILE A 77 1.89 -3.44 -3.46
CA ILE A 77 0.95 -3.78 -4.55
C ILE A 77 0.54 -5.25 -4.48
N VAL A 78 1.52 -6.16 -4.39
CA VAL A 78 1.26 -7.60 -4.27
C VAL A 78 0.39 -7.89 -3.04
N GLU A 79 0.70 -7.28 -1.91
CA GLU A 79 -0.10 -7.44 -0.69
C GLU A 79 -1.52 -6.86 -0.85
N ALA A 80 -1.70 -5.74 -1.56
CA ALA A 80 -3.02 -5.18 -1.83
C ALA A 80 -3.91 -6.17 -2.61
N VAL A 81 -3.34 -6.86 -3.61
CA VAL A 81 -4.03 -7.91 -4.37
C VAL A 81 -4.39 -9.10 -3.47
N ILE A 82 -3.47 -9.53 -2.60
CA ILE A 82 -3.72 -10.61 -1.64
C ILE A 82 -4.85 -10.22 -0.67
N LEU A 83 -4.86 -8.99 -0.17
CA LEU A 83 -5.88 -8.48 0.76
C LEU A 83 -7.25 -8.34 0.08
N GLN A 84 -7.27 -7.97 -1.20
CA GLN A 84 -8.48 -7.98 -2.04
C GLN A 84 -9.08 -9.40 -2.08
N ASN A 85 -8.27 -10.40 -2.38
CA ASN A 85 -8.71 -11.80 -2.45
C ASN A 85 -9.20 -12.32 -1.08
N LYS A 86 -8.59 -11.86 0.01
CA LYS A 86 -8.97 -12.19 1.38
C LYS A 86 -10.14 -11.35 1.94
N LYS A 87 -10.78 -10.51 1.12
CA LYS A 87 -11.87 -9.58 1.52
C LYS A 87 -11.49 -8.64 2.69
N LYS A 88 -10.20 -8.38 2.89
CA LYS A 88 -9.68 -7.47 3.93
C LYS A 88 -9.58 -6.04 3.40
N PHE A 89 -10.74 -5.44 3.12
CA PHE A 89 -10.81 -4.18 2.38
C PHE A 89 -10.19 -2.97 3.09
N MET A 90 -10.24 -2.92 4.43
CA MET A 90 -9.64 -1.82 5.19
C MET A 90 -8.12 -1.79 5.04
N LEU A 91 -7.45 -2.93 5.25
CA LEU A 91 -6.00 -3.06 5.07
C LEU A 91 -5.58 -2.84 3.60
N ARG A 92 -6.39 -3.30 2.65
CA ARG A 92 -6.18 -3.01 1.22
C ARG A 92 -6.21 -1.50 0.94
N ASN A 93 -7.20 -0.78 1.47
CA ASN A 93 -7.32 0.66 1.27
C ASN A 93 -6.12 1.42 1.84
N ILE A 94 -5.61 0.98 2.99
CA ILE A 94 -4.36 1.51 3.56
C ILE A 94 -3.21 1.32 2.55
N ASN A 95 -3.03 0.14 1.97
CA ASN A 95 -2.01 -0.09 0.93
C ASN A 95 -2.17 0.83 -0.28
N LEU A 96 -3.40 1.02 -0.76
CA LEU A 96 -3.67 1.89 -1.89
C LEU A 96 -3.29 3.35 -1.62
N ILE A 97 -3.51 3.83 -0.38
CA ILE A 97 -3.04 5.17 0.03
C ILE A 97 -1.52 5.25 -0.01
N PHE A 98 -0.81 4.25 0.53
CA PHE A 98 0.66 4.22 0.48
C PHE A 98 1.20 4.20 -0.95
N ILE A 99 0.58 3.39 -1.82
CA ILE A 99 0.92 3.34 -3.25
C ILE A 99 0.76 4.71 -3.88
N LEU A 100 -0.39 5.36 -3.68
CA LEU A 100 -0.67 6.68 -4.23
C LEU A 100 0.35 7.72 -3.75
N VAL A 101 0.65 7.76 -2.45
CA VAL A 101 1.62 8.70 -1.87
C VAL A 101 3.02 8.49 -2.48
N LEU A 102 3.49 7.25 -2.56
CA LEU A 102 4.78 6.94 -3.19
C LEU A 102 4.83 7.37 -4.65
N LEU A 103 3.78 7.06 -5.42
CA LEU A 103 3.70 7.46 -6.83
C LEU A 103 3.66 8.98 -7.01
N LEU A 104 3.00 9.72 -6.11
CA LEU A 104 3.00 11.18 -6.16
C LEU A 104 4.38 11.76 -5.86
N ILE A 105 5.09 11.24 -4.85
CA ILE A 105 6.46 11.70 -4.52
C ILE A 105 7.37 11.52 -5.73
N TYR A 106 7.36 10.34 -6.35
CA TYR A 106 8.20 10.04 -7.50
C TYR A 106 7.73 10.72 -8.79
N GLY A 107 6.42 10.85 -8.99
CA GLY A 107 5.86 11.55 -10.14
C GLY A 107 6.23 13.04 -10.12
N ILE A 108 6.04 13.71 -8.98
CA ILE A 108 6.44 15.10 -8.79
C ILE A 108 7.96 15.25 -8.92
N GLY A 109 8.74 14.41 -8.25
CA GLY A 109 10.20 14.42 -8.35
C GLY A 109 10.68 14.23 -9.79
N GLY A 110 10.07 13.30 -10.53
CA GLY A 110 10.36 13.08 -11.95
C GLY A 110 10.04 14.29 -12.82
N ILE A 111 8.92 14.98 -12.60
CA ILE A 111 8.59 16.23 -13.29
C ILE A 111 9.65 17.30 -13.03
N PHE A 112 10.10 17.47 -11.78
CA PHE A 112 11.15 18.45 -11.48
C PHE A 112 12.50 18.10 -12.12
N LEU A 113 12.84 16.82 -12.21
CA LEU A 113 14.13 16.37 -12.77
C LEU A 113 14.16 16.32 -14.30
N PHE A 114 13.04 16.00 -14.94
CA PHE A 114 12.98 15.72 -16.39
C PHE A 114 11.95 16.56 -17.17
N GLY A 115 11.05 17.26 -16.49
CA GLY A 115 9.94 18.01 -17.11
C GLY A 115 10.27 19.44 -17.54
N PHE A 116 11.49 19.94 -17.26
CA PHE A 116 12.00 21.22 -17.75
C PHE A 116 13.02 21.06 -18.91
N ALA A 117 13.08 19.87 -19.52
CA ALA A 117 13.86 19.63 -20.73
C ALA A 117 13.06 19.96 -22.00
#